data_AF-A0A7J5V827-F1
#
_entry.id   AF-A0A7J5V827-F1
#
_cell.length_a   1.000
_cell.length_b   1.000
_cell.length_c   1.000
_cell.angle_alpha   90.00
_cell.angle_beta   90.00
_cell.angle_gamma   90.00
#
_symmetry.space_group_name_H-M   'P 1'
#
loop_
_entity.id
_entity.type
_entity.pdbx_description
1 polymer ?
#
loop_
_entity_poly.entity_id
_entity_poly.type
_entity_poly.pdbx_seq_one_letter_code
_entity_poly.pdbx_strand_id
1 'polypeptide(L)'
;MPNILLAITGLSPQVITETLFALHQQRALVDEIHIITTRIGREHINAHLLASGSGQFYRYLAEYGIDKATISFSHQHLHIICDENGIEIDDISTEEENEILLKKCLELSYRLTSRSDTTVFFSIAGGRKTMSACLMVAAQMYARPQDRIYHVLVSPEFESSRDFYYPPKKSTPLELRDAKGQKVIKETSYADVKLVPRNIKSFVY
;
A
#
# COMPACT_ATOMS: atom_id res chain seq x y z
N MET A 1 -0.39 15.11 -15.17
CA MET A 1 -0.94 15.17 -13.80
C MET A 1 -0.23 14.09 -13.02
N PRO A 2 0.51 14.42 -11.95
CA PRO A 2 1.17 13.41 -11.11
C PRO A 2 0.13 12.52 -10.41
N ASN A 3 0.48 11.25 -10.28
CA ASN A 3 -0.33 10.23 -9.63
C ASN A 3 0.25 9.93 -8.24
N ILE A 4 -0.59 10.09 -7.22
CA ILE A 4 -0.24 9.90 -5.83
C ILE A 4 -0.85 8.58 -5.34
N LEU A 5 -0.03 7.66 -4.83
CA LEU A 5 -0.51 6.47 -4.15
C LEU A 5 -0.67 6.78 -2.65
N LEU A 6 -1.90 6.86 -2.16
CA LEU A 6 -2.18 6.87 -0.72
C LEU A 6 -2.54 5.45 -0.29
N ALA A 7 -1.67 4.80 0.47
CA ALA A 7 -1.85 3.43 0.92
C ALA A 7 -1.97 3.34 2.44
N ILE A 8 -2.62 2.27 2.91
CA ILE A 8 -2.52 1.82 4.29
C ILE A 8 -1.66 0.55 4.36
N THR A 9 -0.88 0.41 5.41
CA THR A 9 -0.04 -0.78 5.62
C THR A 9 0.08 -1.12 7.10
N GLY A 10 -0.05 -2.41 7.42
CA GLY A 10 0.25 -2.97 8.74
C GLY A 10 1.60 -3.66 8.75
N LEU A 11 1.63 -4.92 9.19
CA LEU A 11 2.87 -5.71 9.35
C LEU A 11 3.43 -6.27 8.03
N SER A 12 2.62 -6.26 6.96
CA SER A 12 2.99 -6.80 5.66
C SER A 12 3.22 -5.66 4.65
N PRO A 13 4.44 -5.07 4.57
CA PRO A 13 4.73 -4.00 3.63
C PRO A 13 4.76 -4.44 2.15
N GLN A 14 4.74 -5.76 1.88
CA GLN A 14 4.68 -6.35 0.54
C GLN A 14 3.53 -5.77 -0.30
N VAL A 15 2.39 -5.46 0.33
CA VAL A 15 1.20 -4.92 -0.34
C VAL A 15 1.47 -3.63 -1.12
N ILE A 16 2.50 -2.86 -0.73
CA ILE A 16 2.92 -1.66 -1.44
C ILE A 16 3.57 -2.01 -2.78
N THR A 17 4.53 -2.93 -2.78
CA THR A 17 5.21 -3.36 -4.02
C THR A 17 4.29 -4.17 -4.92
N GLU A 18 3.37 -4.95 -4.36
CA GLU A 18 2.32 -5.65 -5.11
C GLU A 18 1.37 -4.67 -5.81
N THR A 19 0.94 -3.61 -5.10
CA THR A 19 0.11 -2.54 -5.67
C THR A 19 0.85 -1.82 -6.80
N LEU A 20 2.11 -1.43 -6.57
CA LEU A 20 2.94 -0.77 -7.59
C LEU A 20 3.13 -1.66 -8.82
N PHE A 21 3.43 -2.93 -8.63
CA PHE A 21 3.55 -3.90 -9.72
C PHE A 21 2.28 -3.92 -10.56
N ALA A 22 1.11 -4.09 -9.94
CA ALA A 22 -0.14 -4.19 -10.67
C ALA A 22 -0.54 -2.88 -11.37
N LEU A 23 -0.25 -1.72 -10.77
CA LEU A 23 -0.42 -0.41 -11.42
C LEU A 23 0.47 -0.29 -12.67
N HIS A 24 1.74 -0.68 -12.56
CA HIS A 24 2.67 -0.66 -13.70
C HIS A 24 2.25 -1.60 -14.83
N GLN A 25 1.70 -2.79 -14.53
CA GLN A 25 1.12 -3.66 -15.56
C GLN A 25 -0.06 -3.01 -16.29
N GLN A 26 -0.80 -2.14 -15.61
CA GLN A 26 -1.88 -1.34 -16.19
C GLN A 26 -1.41 -0.02 -16.82
N ARG A 27 -0.08 0.22 -16.89
CA ARG A 27 0.55 1.47 -17.36
C ARG A 27 0.12 2.71 -16.56
N ALA A 28 -0.32 2.52 -15.32
CA ALA A 28 -0.56 3.60 -14.37
C ALA A 28 0.73 3.85 -13.58
N LEU A 29 1.44 4.94 -13.88
CA LEU A 29 2.63 5.33 -13.15
C LEU A 29 2.26 5.97 -11.81
N VAL A 30 3.15 5.89 -10.82
CA VAL A 30 3.02 6.55 -9.52
C VAL A 30 4.22 7.48 -9.36
N ASP A 31 3.96 8.74 -9.03
CA ASP A 31 4.98 9.79 -8.88
C ASP A 31 5.26 10.10 -7.40
N GLU A 32 4.32 9.80 -6.50
CA GLU A 32 4.42 10.08 -5.06
C GLU A 32 3.70 8.99 -4.26
N ILE A 33 4.29 8.51 -3.17
CA ILE A 33 3.70 7.48 -2.31
C ILE A 33 3.59 7.99 -0.89
N HIS A 34 2.39 7.96 -0.32
CA HIS A 34 2.12 8.20 1.10
C HIS A 34 1.56 6.93 1.75
N ILE A 35 2.05 6.60 2.94
CA ILE A 35 1.60 5.41 3.67
C ILE A 35 1.10 5.82 5.05
N ILE A 36 -0.13 5.43 5.38
CA ILE A 36 -0.68 5.51 6.73
C ILE A 36 -0.40 4.19 7.44
N THR A 37 0.23 4.23 8.61
CA THR A 37 0.67 3.02 9.33
C THR A 37 0.85 3.26 10.83
N THR A 38 1.04 2.18 11.59
CA THR A 38 1.40 2.24 13.02
C THR A 38 2.92 2.30 13.20
N ARG A 39 3.41 2.47 14.44
CA ARG A 39 4.86 2.47 14.73
C ARG A 39 5.54 1.21 14.21
N ILE A 40 4.97 0.05 14.52
CA ILE A 40 5.52 -1.25 14.10
C ILE A 40 5.49 -1.37 12.57
N GLY A 41 4.40 -0.96 11.93
CA GLY A 41 4.32 -0.97 10.45
C GLY A 41 5.36 -0.07 9.80
N ARG A 42 5.67 1.10 10.37
CA ARG A 42 6.77 1.96 9.91
C ARG A 42 8.13 1.25 10.02
N GLU A 43 8.41 0.56 11.13
CA GLU A 43 9.66 -0.19 11.30
C GLU A 43 9.80 -1.26 10.22
N HIS A 44 8.72 -1.98 9.91
CA HIS A 44 8.69 -2.95 8.82
C HIS A 44 8.93 -2.30 7.45
N ILE A 45 8.28 -1.17 7.15
CA ILE A 45 8.48 -0.45 5.88
C ILE A 45 9.94 0.01 5.75
N ASN A 46 10.51 0.58 6.81
CA ASN A 46 11.90 1.04 6.80
C ASN A 46 12.88 -0.13 6.63
N ALA A 47 12.67 -1.23 7.34
CA ALA A 47 13.57 -2.39 7.30
C ALA A 47 13.48 -3.19 6.00
N HIS A 48 12.31 -3.26 5.36
CA HIS A 48 12.10 -4.14 4.21
C HIS A 48 12.00 -3.39 2.89
N LEU A 49 11.31 -2.24 2.83
CA LEU A 49 11.14 -1.47 1.59
C LEU A 49 12.21 -0.40 1.41
N LEU A 50 12.47 0.40 2.46
CA LEU A 50 13.31 1.60 2.35
C LEU A 50 14.76 1.40 2.78
N ALA A 51 15.15 0.21 3.25
CA ALA A 51 16.43 -0.09 3.89
C ALA A 51 17.65 0.48 3.15
N SER A 52 18.15 1.63 3.63
CA SER A 52 19.31 2.37 3.10
C SER A 52 19.39 2.45 1.57
N GLY A 53 18.25 2.58 0.86
CA GLY A 53 18.25 2.64 -0.60
C GLY A 53 18.37 1.29 -1.33
N SER A 54 18.34 0.17 -0.59
CA SER A 54 18.56 -1.20 -1.08
C SER A 54 17.43 -2.18 -0.77
N GLY A 55 16.40 -1.71 -0.05
CA GLY A 55 15.21 -2.49 0.26
C GLY A 55 14.39 -2.84 -0.98
N GLN A 56 13.34 -3.64 -0.78
CA GLN A 56 12.58 -4.29 -1.85
C GLN A 56 11.92 -3.30 -2.81
N PHE A 57 11.56 -2.09 -2.34
CA PHE A 57 11.09 -1.03 -3.23
C PHE A 57 12.16 -0.63 -4.25
N TYR A 58 13.41 -0.42 -3.83
CA TYR A 58 14.49 -0.04 -4.74
C TYR A 58 14.90 -1.17 -5.67
N ARG A 59 14.88 -2.42 -5.19
CA ARG A 59 15.10 -3.61 -6.02
C ARG A 59 14.04 -3.76 -7.09
N TYR A 60 12.78 -3.52 -6.72
CA TYR A 60 11.66 -3.47 -7.64
C TYR A 60 11.89 -2.47 -8.77
N LEU A 61 12.23 -1.22 -8.42
CA LEU A 61 12.49 -0.18 -9.41
C LEU A 61 13.65 -0.55 -10.35
N ALA A 62 14.77 -1.02 -9.80
CA ALA A 62 15.93 -1.42 -10.58
C ALA A 62 15.62 -2.57 -11.54
N GLU A 63 14.91 -3.60 -11.06
CA GLU A 63 14.52 -4.75 -11.86
C GLU A 63 13.57 -4.35 -13.00
N TYR A 64 12.60 -3.49 -12.72
CA TYR A 64 11.64 -3.03 -13.71
C TYR A 64 12.15 -1.90 -14.61
N GLY A 65 13.34 -1.34 -14.35
CA GLY A 65 13.95 -0.27 -15.14
C GLY A 65 13.30 1.09 -14.89
N ILE A 66 12.84 1.31 -13.66
CA ILE A 66 12.17 2.54 -13.22
C ILE A 66 13.21 3.40 -12.49
N ASP A 67 13.34 4.66 -12.92
CA ASP A 67 14.24 5.58 -12.24
C ASP A 67 13.68 5.95 -10.86
N LYS A 68 14.43 5.68 -9.80
CA LYS A 68 14.05 6.01 -8.42
C LYS A 68 13.82 7.50 -8.19
N ALA A 69 14.37 8.39 -9.03
CA ALA A 69 14.13 9.82 -8.93
C ALA A 69 12.71 10.22 -9.40
N THR A 70 12.00 9.33 -10.10
CA THR A 70 10.64 9.59 -10.60
C THR A 70 9.55 9.37 -9.57
N ILE A 71 9.85 8.69 -8.47
CA ILE A 71 8.89 8.39 -7.40
C ILE A 71 9.37 9.02 -6.09
N SER A 72 8.63 10.01 -5.60
CA SER A 72 8.85 10.57 -4.26
C SER A 72 8.33 9.59 -3.21
N PHE A 73 9.25 8.82 -2.62
CA PHE A 73 8.96 7.91 -1.53
C PHE A 73 10.13 7.82 -0.55
N SER A 74 9.88 8.21 0.69
CA SER A 74 10.88 8.27 1.76
C SER A 74 10.20 8.21 3.13
N HIS A 75 11.00 8.21 4.20
CA HIS A 75 10.49 8.24 5.58
C HIS A 75 9.54 9.42 5.88
N GLN A 76 9.67 10.55 5.17
CA GLN A 76 8.81 11.73 5.33
C GLN A 76 7.38 11.50 4.83
N HIS A 77 7.19 10.46 4.01
CA HIS A 77 5.88 10.11 3.45
C HIS A 77 5.17 9.02 4.28
N LEU A 78 5.77 8.60 5.39
CA LEU A 78 5.18 7.65 6.32
C LEU A 78 4.41 8.44 7.39
N HIS A 79 3.10 8.30 7.39
CA HIS A 79 2.17 8.97 8.31
C HIS A 79 1.81 8.01 9.44
N ILE A 80 2.49 8.18 10.57
CA ILE A 80 2.32 7.34 11.74
C ILE A 80 1.08 7.79 12.51
N ILE A 81 0.30 6.83 13.00
CA ILE A 81 -0.81 7.09 13.91
C ILE A 81 -0.24 7.39 15.30
N CYS A 82 -0.62 8.53 15.87
CA CYS A 82 -0.22 8.94 17.21
C CYS A 82 -1.46 9.22 18.06
N ASP A 83 -1.37 8.97 19.36
CA ASP A 83 -2.39 9.33 20.34
C ASP A 83 -2.48 10.87 20.54
N GLU A 84 -3.37 11.29 21.43
CA GLU A 84 -3.58 12.71 21.75
C GLU A 84 -2.33 13.39 22.37
N ASN A 85 -1.42 12.60 22.96
CA ASN A 85 -0.16 13.07 23.53
C ASN A 85 0.99 13.07 22.51
N GLY A 86 0.72 12.68 21.26
CA GLY A 86 1.73 12.55 20.20
C GLY A 86 2.57 11.28 20.28
N ILE A 87 2.19 10.31 21.13
CA ILE A 87 2.86 9.01 21.25
C ILE A 87 2.43 8.13 20.08
N GLU A 88 3.40 7.56 19.37
CA GLU A 88 3.14 6.66 18.26
C GLU A 88 2.50 5.36 18.75
N ILE A 89 1.41 4.95 18.09
CA ILE A 89 0.64 3.76 18.46
C ILE A 89 1.25 2.52 17.80
N ASP A 90 1.31 1.42 18.55
CA ASP A 90 1.88 0.15 18.10
C ASP A 90 0.95 -0.64 17.18
N ASP A 91 -0.33 -0.65 17.52
CA ASP A 91 -1.39 -1.41 16.85
C ASP A 91 -2.76 -0.72 17.02
N ILE A 92 -3.72 -1.01 16.15
CA ILE A 92 -5.07 -0.43 16.21
C ILE A 92 -6.02 -1.46 16.85
N SER A 93 -6.12 -1.41 18.17
CA SER A 93 -6.80 -2.40 19.01
C SER A 93 -8.00 -1.87 19.78
N THR A 94 -8.09 -0.56 20.00
CA THR A 94 -9.22 0.09 20.70
C THR A 94 -10.09 0.94 19.76
N GLU A 95 -11.24 1.37 20.27
CA GLU A 95 -12.14 2.30 19.57
C GLU A 95 -11.50 3.67 19.38
N GLU A 96 -10.86 4.20 20.41
CA GLU A 96 -10.17 5.49 20.37
C GLU A 96 -9.04 5.48 19.33
N GLU A 97 -8.22 4.43 19.30
CA GLU A 97 -7.18 4.25 18.27
C GLU A 97 -7.78 4.19 16.86
N ASN A 98 -8.98 3.62 16.71
CA ASN A 98 -9.68 3.56 15.43
C ASN A 98 -10.21 4.94 14.99
N GLU A 99 -10.72 5.75 15.91
CA GLU A 99 -11.17 7.11 15.63
C GLU A 99 -10.00 8.01 15.18
N ILE A 100 -8.85 7.90 15.85
CA ILE A 100 -7.62 8.62 15.50
C ILE A 100 -7.16 8.24 14.08
N LEU A 101 -7.17 6.95 13.78
CA LEU A 101 -6.86 6.44 12.45
C LEU A 101 -7.83 6.97 11.39
N LEU A 102 -9.13 6.97 11.65
CA LEU A 102 -10.13 7.52 10.73
C LEU A 102 -9.88 9.01 10.47
N LYS A 103 -9.63 9.78 11.53
CA LYS A 103 -9.26 11.20 11.43
C LYS A 103 -8.02 11.41 10.55
N LYS A 104 -6.97 10.60 10.73
CA LYS A 104 -5.76 10.66 9.90
C LYS A 104 -6.06 10.33 8.42
N CYS A 105 -6.89 9.32 8.16
CA CYS A 105 -7.32 8.96 6.81
C CYS A 105 -8.07 10.11 6.14
N LEU A 106 -9.03 10.72 6.84
CA LEU A 106 -9.79 11.88 6.35
C LEU A 106 -8.89 13.07 6.05
N GLU A 107 -8.00 13.41 6.99
CA GLU A 107 -7.07 14.54 6.86
C GLU A 107 -6.15 14.40 5.64
N LEU A 108 -5.54 13.23 5.46
CA LEU A 108 -4.65 12.97 4.32
C LEU A 108 -5.40 12.90 3.00
N SER A 109 -6.57 12.25 2.98
CA SER A 109 -7.40 12.17 1.79
C SER A 109 -7.83 13.57 1.33
N TYR A 110 -8.31 14.42 2.24
CA TYR A 110 -8.65 15.81 1.96
C TYR A 110 -7.44 16.59 1.42
N ARG A 111 -6.30 16.50 2.11
CA ARG A 111 -5.09 17.24 1.72
C ARG A 111 -4.63 16.87 0.31
N LEU A 112 -4.53 15.57 0.01
CA LEU A 112 -4.00 15.09 -1.27
C LEU A 112 -4.98 15.30 -2.43
N THR A 113 -6.28 15.26 -2.17
CA THR A 113 -7.32 15.50 -3.19
C THR A 113 -7.63 16.99 -3.40
N SER A 114 -7.25 17.88 -2.47
CA SER A 114 -7.38 19.34 -2.64
C SER A 114 -6.57 19.91 -3.81
N ARG A 115 -5.52 19.20 -4.23
CA ARG A 115 -4.67 19.55 -5.39
C ARG A 115 -5.34 19.13 -6.68
N SER A 116 -5.99 20.05 -7.40
CA SER A 116 -6.77 19.74 -8.61
C SER A 116 -5.95 19.16 -9.77
N ASP A 117 -4.63 19.29 -9.74
CA ASP A 117 -3.69 18.85 -10.77
C ASP A 117 -3.12 17.44 -10.55
N THR A 118 -3.55 16.73 -9.50
CA THR A 118 -3.12 15.36 -9.17
C THR A 118 -4.22 14.34 -9.43
N THR A 119 -3.85 13.06 -9.48
CA THR A 119 -4.77 11.93 -9.31
C THR A 119 -4.36 11.12 -8.09
N VAL A 120 -5.29 10.72 -7.25
CA VAL A 120 -5.03 9.91 -6.06
C VAL A 120 -5.50 8.47 -6.28
N PHE A 121 -4.59 7.53 -6.11
CA PHE A 121 -4.85 6.10 -6.05
C PHE A 121 -4.88 5.67 -4.58
N PHE A 122 -6.04 5.30 -4.07
CA PHE A 122 -6.21 4.80 -2.72
C PHE A 122 -5.98 3.27 -2.69
N SER A 123 -4.96 2.79 -1.99
CA SER A 123 -4.74 1.34 -1.81
C SER A 123 -5.15 0.89 -0.41
N ILE A 124 -6.18 0.05 -0.35
CA ILE A 124 -6.82 -0.38 0.89
C ILE A 124 -6.45 -1.81 1.33
N ALA A 125 -5.39 -2.39 0.78
CA ALA A 125 -5.08 -3.82 0.92
C ALA A 125 -4.19 -4.20 2.13
N GLY A 126 -3.98 -3.31 3.09
CA GLY A 126 -3.06 -3.55 4.22
C GLY A 126 -3.66 -3.32 5.60
N GLY A 127 -2.99 -3.83 6.64
CA GLY A 127 -3.33 -3.55 8.03
C GLY A 127 -4.47 -4.38 8.60
N ARG A 128 -4.93 -3.99 9.79
CA ARG A 128 -6.17 -4.55 10.35
C ARG A 128 -7.34 -4.18 9.42
N LYS A 129 -8.37 -5.03 9.34
CA LYS A 129 -9.54 -4.80 8.47
C LYS A 129 -10.17 -3.42 8.67
N THR A 130 -10.14 -2.93 9.90
CA THR A 130 -10.63 -1.60 10.26
C THR A 130 -9.83 -0.48 9.61
N MET A 131 -8.52 -0.65 9.40
CA MET A 131 -7.67 0.31 8.67
C MET A 131 -8.12 0.46 7.22
N SER A 132 -8.30 -0.64 6.51
CA SER A 132 -8.85 -0.63 5.15
C SER A 132 -10.22 0.05 5.09
N ALA A 133 -11.08 -0.19 6.09
CA ALA A 133 -12.39 0.43 6.18
C ALA A 133 -12.31 1.95 6.38
N CYS A 134 -11.44 2.44 7.27
CA CYS A 134 -11.23 3.87 7.51
C CYS A 134 -10.76 4.60 6.23
N LEU A 135 -9.77 4.06 5.51
CA LEU A 135 -9.28 4.67 4.28
C LEU A 135 -10.32 4.60 3.15
N MET A 136 -11.09 3.50 3.07
CA MET A 136 -12.22 3.40 2.15
C MET A 136 -13.26 4.50 2.43
N VAL A 137 -13.64 4.72 3.69
CA VAL A 137 -14.59 5.79 4.06
C VAL A 137 -14.04 7.15 3.63
N ALA A 138 -12.79 7.46 3.96
CA ALA A 138 -12.17 8.72 3.58
C ALA A 138 -12.10 8.91 2.05
N ALA A 139 -11.76 7.86 1.31
CA ALA A 139 -11.76 7.88 -0.14
C ALA A 139 -13.17 8.11 -0.71
N GLN A 140 -14.21 7.46 -0.18
CA GLN A 140 -15.59 7.69 -0.63
C GLN A 140 -16.08 9.12 -0.38
N MET A 141 -15.53 9.82 0.62
CA MET A 141 -15.88 11.21 0.92
C MET A 141 -15.14 12.22 0.03
N TYR A 142 -13.86 11.98 -0.27
CA TYR A 142 -12.98 12.98 -0.88
C TYR A 142 -12.50 12.65 -2.30
N ALA A 143 -12.62 11.40 -2.75
CA ALA A 143 -12.16 11.02 -4.07
C ALA A 143 -12.96 11.73 -5.16
N ARG A 144 -12.24 12.20 -6.18
CA ARG A 144 -12.74 12.95 -7.33
C ARG A 144 -12.92 12.00 -8.52
N PRO A 145 -13.55 12.45 -9.63
CA PRO A 145 -13.80 11.59 -10.79
C PRO A 145 -12.55 10.92 -11.40
N GLN A 146 -11.38 11.54 -11.31
CA GLN A 146 -10.11 10.98 -11.78
C GLN A 146 -9.49 9.98 -10.79
N ASP A 147 -9.78 10.12 -9.50
CA ASP A 147 -9.17 9.31 -8.44
C ASP A 147 -9.70 7.87 -8.52
N ARG A 148 -8.96 6.92 -7.94
CA ARG A 148 -9.30 5.49 -8.00
C ARG A 148 -9.07 4.83 -6.66
N ILE A 149 -9.93 3.89 -6.30
CA ILE A 149 -9.75 3.04 -5.11
C ILE A 149 -9.41 1.63 -5.59
N TYR A 150 -8.32 1.09 -5.08
CA TYR A 150 -7.83 -0.22 -5.44
C TYR A 150 -7.67 -1.12 -4.22
N HIS A 151 -7.95 -2.39 -4.42
CA HIS A 151 -7.51 -3.47 -3.55
C HIS A 151 -6.65 -4.41 -4.39
N VAL A 152 -5.36 -4.55 -4.05
CA VAL A 152 -4.51 -5.54 -4.71
C VAL A 152 -4.92 -6.94 -4.23
N LEU A 153 -4.99 -7.88 -5.16
CA LEU A 153 -5.18 -9.29 -4.89
C LEU A 153 -3.95 -10.03 -5.40
N VAL A 154 -3.43 -10.90 -4.55
CA VAL A 154 -2.35 -11.82 -4.87
C VAL A 154 -2.91 -13.24 -4.75
N SER A 155 -2.48 -14.14 -5.62
CA SER A 155 -2.78 -15.57 -5.48
C SER A 155 -2.49 -16.06 -4.04
N PRO A 156 -3.42 -16.75 -3.35
CA PRO A 156 -3.38 -16.98 -1.90
C PRO A 156 -2.08 -17.59 -1.35
N GLU A 157 -1.41 -18.43 -2.14
CA GLU A 157 -0.18 -19.11 -1.75
C GLU A 157 1.00 -18.15 -1.62
N PHE A 158 0.97 -17.04 -2.37
CA PHE A 158 1.96 -15.97 -2.32
C PHE A 158 1.59 -14.88 -1.31
N GLU A 159 0.29 -14.63 -1.08
CA GLU A 159 -0.22 -13.64 -0.11
C GLU A 159 0.30 -13.92 1.32
N SER A 160 0.44 -15.20 1.69
CA SER A 160 0.95 -15.59 3.01
C SER A 160 2.49 -15.60 3.11
N SER A 161 3.19 -15.39 2.00
CA SER A 161 4.65 -15.46 1.96
C SER A 161 5.29 -14.14 2.38
N ARG A 162 6.19 -14.21 3.36
CA ARG A 162 6.96 -13.04 3.80
C ARG A 162 8.03 -12.61 2.80
N ASP A 163 8.41 -13.53 1.91
CA ASP A 163 9.51 -13.36 0.95
C ASP A 163 9.03 -12.93 -0.44
N PHE A 164 7.72 -12.93 -0.69
CA PHE A 164 7.13 -12.46 -1.93
C PHE A 164 6.74 -10.98 -1.85
N TYR A 165 7.33 -10.12 -2.67
CA TYR A 165 7.05 -8.67 -2.70
C TYR A 165 6.42 -8.22 -4.02
N TYR A 166 6.82 -8.86 -5.12
CA TYR A 166 6.32 -8.64 -6.47
C TYR A 166 6.80 -9.81 -7.34
N PRO A 167 6.15 -10.11 -8.48
CA PRO A 167 6.69 -11.06 -9.45
C PRO A 167 8.00 -10.50 -10.06
N PRO A 168 9.18 -11.12 -9.88
CA PRO A 168 10.42 -10.69 -10.52
C PRO A 168 10.39 -10.94 -12.04
N LYS A 169 11.25 -10.26 -12.81
CA LYS A 169 11.30 -10.44 -14.28
C LYS A 169 11.81 -11.82 -14.66
N LYS A 170 12.77 -12.33 -13.89
CA LYS A 170 13.23 -13.71 -14.00
C LYS A 170 12.58 -14.50 -12.88
N SER A 171 11.80 -15.52 -13.24
CA SER A 171 11.16 -16.35 -12.23
C SER A 171 12.19 -17.01 -11.33
N THR A 172 11.92 -16.99 -10.03
CA THR A 172 12.68 -17.69 -9.01
C THR A 172 11.76 -18.64 -8.23
N PRO A 173 12.25 -19.80 -7.78
CA PRO A 173 11.51 -20.67 -6.89
C PRO A 173 11.40 -20.04 -5.49
N LEU A 174 10.21 -20.09 -4.89
CA LEU A 174 9.95 -19.71 -3.51
C LEU A 174 9.36 -20.88 -2.73
N GLU A 175 9.78 -21.03 -1.47
CA GLU A 175 9.11 -21.91 -0.52
C GLU A 175 7.85 -21.20 0.00
N LEU A 176 6.69 -21.73 -0.36
CA LEU A 176 5.37 -21.24 0.03
C LEU A 176 4.67 -22.26 0.94
N ARG A 177 3.52 -21.86 1.47
CA ARG A 177 2.60 -22.74 2.19
C ARG A 177 1.31 -22.88 1.42
N ASP A 178 0.87 -24.11 1.20
CA ASP A 178 -0.44 -24.37 0.62
C ASP A 178 -1.58 -24.09 1.62
N ALA A 179 -2.83 -24.25 1.20
CA ALA A 179 -4.00 -24.07 2.05
C ALA A 179 -4.05 -25.01 3.28
N LYS A 180 -3.27 -26.09 3.28
CA LYS A 180 -3.13 -27.05 4.39
C LYS A 180 -1.89 -26.76 5.25
N GLY A 181 -1.15 -25.68 4.97
CA GLY A 181 0.07 -25.27 5.67
C GLY A 181 1.32 -26.07 5.30
N GLN A 182 1.25 -26.94 4.27
CA GLN A 182 2.36 -27.77 3.80
C GLN A 182 3.32 -26.93 2.95
N LYS A 183 4.62 -27.19 3.09
CA LYS A 183 5.65 -26.52 2.31
C LYS A 183 5.57 -26.97 0.85
N VAL A 184 5.44 -26.02 -0.06
CA VAL A 184 5.46 -26.25 -1.51
C VAL A 184 6.44 -25.29 -2.16
N ILE A 185 7.21 -25.75 -3.14
CA ILE A 185 8.07 -24.88 -3.93
C ILE A 185 7.30 -24.48 -5.18
N LYS A 186 7.15 -23.17 -5.40
CA LYS A 186 6.53 -22.64 -6.62
C LYS A 186 7.37 -21.55 -7.23
N GLU A 187 7.39 -21.54 -8.55
CA GLU A 187 7.98 -20.47 -9.35
C GLU A 187 7.15 -19.18 -9.22
N THR A 188 7.82 -18.06 -8.98
CA THR A 188 7.16 -16.74 -8.90
C THR A 188 6.38 -16.35 -10.16
N SER A 189 6.67 -16.94 -11.32
CA SER A 189 5.87 -16.74 -12.54
C SER A 189 4.42 -17.22 -12.40
N TYR A 190 4.11 -18.07 -11.42
CA TYR A 190 2.73 -18.48 -11.12
C TYR A 190 1.98 -17.48 -10.23
N ALA A 191 2.64 -16.44 -9.72
CA ALA A 191 1.98 -15.42 -8.93
C ALA A 191 1.08 -14.56 -9.82
N ASP A 192 -0.20 -14.50 -9.47
CA ASP A 192 -1.15 -13.62 -10.11
C ASP A 192 -1.41 -12.42 -9.20
N VAL A 193 -1.06 -11.21 -9.67
CA VAL A 193 -1.17 -9.96 -8.92
C VAL A 193 -2.04 -8.99 -9.72
N LYS A 194 -3.21 -8.63 -9.17
CA LYS A 194 -4.24 -7.85 -9.86
C LYS A 194 -4.78 -6.74 -8.98
N LEU A 195 -5.14 -5.60 -9.58
CA LEU A 195 -5.93 -4.57 -8.89
C LEU A 195 -7.42 -4.80 -9.13
N VAL A 196 -8.18 -4.85 -8.05
CA VAL A 196 -9.64 -4.79 -8.11
C VAL A 196 -10.06 -3.34 -7.86
N PRO A 197 -10.59 -2.63 -8.87
CA PRO A 197 -11.12 -1.30 -8.67
C PRO A 197 -12.40 -1.36 -7.81
N ARG A 198 -12.59 -0.36 -6.96
CA ARG A 198 -13.82 -0.14 -6.21
C ARG A 198 -14.49 1.14 -6.71
N ASN A 199 -15.83 1.08 -6.82
CA ASN A 199 -16.60 2.20 -7.32
C ASN A 199 -16.61 3.34 -6.30
N ILE A 200 -16.10 4.49 -6.71
CA ILE A 200 -16.33 5.75 -6.00
C ILE A 200 -17.79 6.13 -6.23
N LYS A 201 -18.58 6.12 -5.16
CA LYS A 201 -19.95 6.61 -5.24
C LYS A 201 -19.88 8.13 -5.17
N SER A 202 -20.22 8.79 -6.27
CA SER A 202 -20.50 10.22 -6.22
C SER A 202 -21.80 10.40 -5.45
N PHE A 203 -21.70 10.89 -4.22
CA PHE A 203 -22.85 11.44 -3.54
C PHE A 203 -23.07 12.83 -4.14
N VAL A 204 -23.88 12.89 -5.21
CA VAL A 204 -24.40 14.16 -5.70
C VAL A 204 -25.38 14.64 -4.63
N TYR A 205 -24.93 15.58 -3.79
CA TYR A 205 -25.78 16.36 -2.91
C TYR A 205 -26.16 17.66 -3.60
#